data_AF-T2S732-F1
#
_entry.id   AF-T2S732-F1
#
_cell.length_a   1.000
_cell.length_b   1.000
_cell.length_c   1.000
_cell.angle_alpha   90.00
_cell.angle_beta   90.00
_cell.angle_gamma   90.00
#
_symmetry.space_group_name_H-M   'P 1'
#
loop_
_entity.id
_entity.type
_entity.pdbx_description
1 polymer ?
#
loop_
_entity_poly.entity_id
_entity_poly.type
_entity_poly.pdbx_seq_one_letter_code
_entity_poly.pdbx_strand_id
1 'polypeptide(L)'
;MLFSAFKRLANINKDRNPNQTSEFSANLFKEPQEHALFKAFNALKTSAFESLDSKIEAYFSLHAPLEEYFKSVLVMDKDLEIQKNRKNFLWNVYQSFLEIGDIKEIAI
;
A
#
# COMPACT_ATOMS: atom_id res chain seq x y z
N MET A 1 1.35 -13.38 12.84
CA MET A 1 0.87 -13.60 11.45
C MET A 1 0.28 -12.34 10.81
N LEU A 2 -0.36 -11.40 11.55
CA LEU A 2 -0.89 -10.13 10.98
C LEU A 2 0.16 -9.07 10.53
N PHE A 3 1.43 -9.20 10.91
CA PHE A 3 2.46 -8.18 10.64
C PHE A 3 3.37 -8.50 9.44
N SER A 4 3.21 -9.67 8.80
CA SER A 4 4.07 -10.13 7.70
C SER A 4 3.95 -9.20 6.48
N ALA A 5 2.72 -8.89 6.07
CA ALA A 5 2.43 -8.01 4.93
C ALA A 5 2.99 -6.60 5.15
N PHE A 6 2.73 -6.00 6.32
CA PHE A 6 3.22 -4.66 6.65
C PHE A 6 4.74 -4.61 6.78
N LYS A 7 5.37 -5.61 7.41
CA LYS A 7 6.83 -5.70 7.48
C LYS A 7 7.43 -5.82 6.07
N ARG A 8 6.82 -6.60 5.17
CA ARG A 8 7.26 -6.71 3.78
C ARG A 8 7.09 -5.39 3.03
N LEU A 9 5.98 -4.69 3.25
CA LEU A 9 5.72 -3.36 2.69
C LEU A 9 6.77 -2.34 3.14
N ALA A 10 7.10 -2.30 4.43
CA ALA A 10 8.17 -1.46 4.97
C ALA A 10 9.53 -1.85 4.39
N ASN A 11 9.87 -3.14 4.34
CA ASN A 11 11.14 -3.63 3.82
C ASN A 11 11.38 -3.30 2.34
N ILE A 12 10.33 -3.31 1.51
CA ILE A 12 10.43 -2.94 0.08
C ILE A 12 10.73 -1.45 -0.09
N ASN A 13 10.31 -0.64 0.88
CA ASN A 13 10.34 0.82 0.81
C ASN A 13 11.40 1.47 1.72
N LYS A 14 12.15 0.67 2.50
CA LYS A 14 13.08 1.16 3.53
C LYS A 14 14.18 2.09 3.02
N ASP A 15 14.63 1.91 1.78
CA ASP A 15 15.72 2.69 1.16
C ASP A 15 15.17 3.79 0.23
N ARG A 16 13.85 4.03 0.25
CA ARG A 16 13.17 4.93 -0.69
C ARG A 16 13.18 6.35 -0.13
N ASN A 17 13.50 7.32 -0.99
CA ASN A 17 13.47 8.72 -0.60
C ASN A 17 12.01 9.18 -0.41
N PRO A 18 11.61 9.64 0.79
CA PRO A 18 10.23 10.04 1.04
C PRO A 18 9.78 11.26 0.23
N ASN A 19 10.72 12.11 -0.19
CA ASN A 19 10.44 13.31 -0.97
C ASN A 19 10.36 13.04 -2.49
N GLN A 20 10.54 11.80 -2.93
CA GLN A 20 10.51 11.46 -4.34
C GLN A 20 9.05 11.26 -4.81
N THR A 21 8.67 11.97 -5.89
CA THR A 21 7.37 11.75 -6.53
C THR A 21 7.27 10.32 -7.06
N SER A 22 6.09 9.73 -6.86
CA SER A 22 5.93 8.28 -6.87
C SER A 22 4.63 7.89 -7.55
N GLU A 23 4.49 8.31 -8.80
CA GLU A 23 3.29 8.02 -9.59
C GLU A 23 3.29 6.56 -10.06
N PHE A 24 2.10 5.98 -10.10
CA PHE A 24 1.85 4.67 -10.68
C PHE A 24 0.63 4.76 -11.59
N SER A 25 0.55 3.85 -12.55
CA SER A 25 -0.54 3.73 -13.51
C SER A 25 -1.19 2.36 -13.39
N ALA A 26 -2.51 2.34 -13.21
CA ALA A 26 -3.29 1.10 -13.20
C ALA A 26 -3.29 0.39 -14.56
N ASN A 27 -2.95 1.08 -15.65
CA ASN A 27 -2.82 0.48 -16.99
C ASN A 27 -1.60 -0.45 -17.10
N LEU A 28 -0.62 -0.31 -16.19
CA LEU A 28 0.56 -1.14 -16.12
C LEU A 28 0.39 -2.34 -15.18
N PHE A 29 -0.76 -2.49 -14.52
CA PHE A 29 -1.05 -3.69 -13.75
C PHE A 29 -1.25 -4.90 -14.68
N LYS A 30 -0.75 -6.05 -14.26
CA LYS A 30 -0.79 -7.31 -15.01
C LYS A 30 -1.61 -8.36 -14.28
N GLU A 31 -1.49 -8.41 -12.95
CA GLU A 31 -2.15 -9.42 -12.14
C GLU A 31 -3.47 -8.88 -11.54
N PRO A 32 -4.49 -9.74 -11.39
CA PRO A 32 -5.76 -9.33 -10.79
C PRO A 32 -5.59 -8.86 -9.33
N GLN A 33 -4.59 -9.34 -8.62
CA GLN A 33 -4.26 -8.92 -7.27
C GLN A 33 -3.78 -7.47 -7.18
N GLU A 34 -3.15 -6.94 -8.23
CA GLU A 34 -2.78 -5.52 -8.30
C GLU A 34 -4.04 -4.66 -8.33
N HIS A 35 -5.01 -5.03 -9.18
CA HIS A 35 -6.30 -4.37 -9.26
C HIS A 35 -7.14 -4.51 -7.99
N ALA A 36 -7.13 -5.69 -7.36
CA ALA A 36 -7.86 -5.94 -6.12
C ALA A 36 -7.35 -5.06 -4.97
N LEU A 37 -6.03 -4.99 -4.79
CA LEU A 37 -5.42 -4.11 -3.80
C LEU A 37 -5.69 -2.64 -4.13
N PHE A 38 -5.57 -2.24 -5.39
CA PHE A 38 -5.84 -0.86 -5.81
C PHE A 38 -7.29 -0.44 -5.54
N LYS A 39 -8.27 -1.31 -5.85
CA LYS A 39 -9.68 -1.05 -5.59
C LYS A 39 -9.95 -0.88 -4.10
N ALA A 40 -9.43 -1.78 -3.26
CA ALA A 40 -9.59 -1.70 -1.81
C ALA A 40 -8.95 -0.42 -1.25
N PHE A 41 -7.73 -0.11 -1.69
CA PHE A 41 -7.02 1.10 -1.27
C PHE A 41 -7.72 2.38 -1.70
N ASN A 42 -8.21 2.46 -2.93
CA ASN A 42 -8.91 3.64 -3.43
C ASN A 42 -10.24 3.85 -2.69
N ALA A 43 -10.98 2.77 -2.40
CA ALA A 43 -12.20 2.86 -1.61
C ALA A 43 -11.96 3.49 -0.24
N LEU A 44 -10.85 3.15 0.43
CA LEU A 44 -10.47 3.76 1.71
C LEU A 44 -10.12 5.24 1.57
N LYS A 45 -9.42 5.64 0.50
CA LYS A 45 -9.06 7.06 0.27
C LYS A 45 -10.28 7.94 0.00
N THR A 46 -11.33 7.40 -0.60
CA THR A 46 -12.57 8.14 -0.89
C THR A 46 -13.62 8.02 0.21
N SER A 47 -13.39 7.21 1.24
CA SER A 47 -14.33 7.01 2.34
C SER A 47 -14.22 8.11 3.38
N ALA A 48 -15.36 8.53 3.91
CA ALA A 48 -15.41 9.31 5.13
C ALA A 48 -15.40 8.36 6.34
N PHE A 49 -14.65 8.72 7.37
CA PHE A 49 -14.57 7.97 8.62
C PHE A 49 -15.06 8.85 9.76
N GLU A 50 -15.88 8.30 10.66
CA GLU A 50 -16.43 9.03 11.80
C GLU A 50 -15.39 9.31 12.89
N SER A 51 -14.30 8.53 12.90
CA SER A 51 -13.24 8.62 13.90
C SER A 51 -11.89 8.16 13.36
N LEU A 52 -10.80 8.50 14.06
CA LEU A 52 -9.48 7.95 13.76
C LEU A 52 -9.43 6.42 13.92
N ASP A 53 -10.09 5.88 14.94
CA ASP A 53 -10.13 4.43 15.18
C ASP A 53 -10.84 3.69 14.05
N SER A 54 -11.97 4.20 13.55
CA SER A 54 -12.66 3.60 12.39
C SER A 54 -11.82 3.68 11.11
N LYS A 55 -11.07 4.78 10.90
CA LYS A 55 -10.08 4.88 9.81
C LYS A 55 -8.99 3.82 9.96
N ILE A 56 -8.43 3.65 11.16
CA ILE A 56 -7.38 2.65 11.46
C ILE A 56 -7.90 1.23 11.19
N GLU A 57 -9.08 0.87 11.70
CA GLU A 57 -9.70 -0.44 11.49
C GLU A 57 -9.94 -0.72 10.00
N ALA A 58 -10.45 0.26 9.27
CA ALA A 58 -10.67 0.13 7.84
C ALA A 58 -9.35 -0.08 7.07
N TYR A 59 -8.26 0.59 7.46
CA TYR A 59 -6.94 0.36 6.87
C TYR A 59 -6.35 -1.00 7.19
N PHE A 60 -6.64 -1.58 8.37
CA PHE A 60 -6.25 -2.96 8.68
C PHE A 60 -6.91 -3.99 7.74
N SER A 61 -8.06 -3.67 7.13
CA SER A 61 -8.68 -4.53 6.11
C SER A 61 -7.81 -4.73 4.86
N LEU A 62 -6.83 -3.85 4.59
CA LEU A 62 -5.86 -4.02 3.50
C LEU A 62 -4.89 -5.18 3.73
N HIS A 63 -4.83 -5.76 4.93
CA HIS A 63 -3.95 -6.89 5.22
C HIS A 63 -4.15 -8.06 4.25
N ALA A 64 -5.39 -8.50 4.06
CA ALA A 64 -5.71 -9.63 3.18
C ALA A 64 -5.32 -9.38 1.71
N PRO A 65 -5.71 -8.25 1.06
CA PRO A 65 -5.29 -7.98 -0.31
C PRO A 65 -3.78 -7.74 -0.44
N LEU A 66 -3.10 -7.22 0.59
CA LEU A 66 -1.63 -7.12 0.60
C LEU A 66 -0.96 -8.49 0.64
N GLU A 67 -1.43 -9.41 1.48
CA GLU A 67 -0.89 -10.77 1.51
C GLU A 67 -1.06 -11.47 0.17
N GLU A 68 -2.24 -11.34 -0.44
CA GLU A 68 -2.54 -11.95 -1.72
C GLU A 68 -1.71 -11.31 -2.85
N TYR A 69 -1.54 -9.99 -2.84
CA TYR A 69 -0.60 -9.28 -3.72
C TYR A 69 0.82 -9.86 -3.58
N PHE A 70 1.31 -10.02 -2.36
CA PHE A 70 2.68 -10.48 -2.12
C PHE A 70 2.94 -11.96 -2.42
N LYS A 71 1.88 -12.78 -2.47
CA LYS A 71 1.93 -14.17 -2.91
C LYS A 71 1.94 -14.29 -4.43
N SER A 72 1.17 -13.45 -5.10
CA SER A 72 0.84 -13.61 -6.52
C SER A 72 1.60 -12.66 -7.45
N VAL A 73 2.12 -11.54 -6.94
CA VAL A 73 2.79 -10.50 -7.74
C VAL A 73 4.30 -10.48 -7.49
N LEU A 74 5.07 -10.70 -8.56
CA LEU A 74 6.52 -10.54 -8.52
C LEU A 74 6.89 -9.05 -8.60
N VAL A 75 7.14 -8.43 -7.44
CA VAL A 75 7.50 -7.00 -7.37
C VAL A 75 8.78 -6.71 -8.15
N MET A 76 9.79 -7.58 -8.05
CA MET A 76 11.06 -7.47 -8.79
C MET A 76 10.93 -8.07 -10.19
N ASP A 77 9.99 -7.54 -10.98
CA ASP A 77 9.75 -7.97 -12.36
C ASP A 77 11.00 -7.73 -13.23
N LYS A 78 11.14 -8.51 -14.31
CA LYS A 78 12.20 -8.36 -15.30
C LYS A 78 11.96 -7.11 -16.17
N ASP A 79 10.71 -6.76 -16.39
CA ASP A 79 10.33 -5.50 -17.01
C ASP A 79 10.50 -4.36 -15.98
N LEU A 80 11.42 -3.44 -16.27
CA LEU A 80 11.76 -2.34 -15.38
C LEU A 80 10.62 -1.33 -15.23
N GLU A 81 9.77 -1.17 -16.25
CA GLU A 81 8.61 -0.29 -16.18
C GLU A 81 7.55 -0.85 -15.23
N ILE A 82 7.26 -2.16 -15.36
CA ILE A 82 6.35 -2.87 -14.45
C ILE A 82 6.89 -2.91 -13.02
N GLN A 83 8.17 -3.23 -12.85
CA GLN A 83 8.82 -3.21 -11.54
C GLN A 83 8.71 -1.83 -10.87
N LYS A 84 9.01 -0.76 -11.62
CA LYS A 84 8.91 0.62 -11.13
C LYS A 84 7.48 0.95 -10.73
N ASN A 85 6.51 0.60 -11.58
CA ASN A 85 5.10 0.83 -11.32
C ASN A 85 4.62 0.15 -10.03
N ARG A 86 4.98 -1.13 -9.85
CA ARG A 86 4.65 -1.92 -8.65
C ARG A 86 5.27 -1.33 -7.39
N LYS A 87 6.54 -0.95 -7.42
CA LYS A 87 7.22 -0.27 -6.30
C LYS A 87 6.54 1.06 -5.96
N ASN A 88 6.18 1.86 -6.97
CA ASN A 88 5.50 3.14 -6.76
C ASN A 88 4.10 2.95 -6.17
N PHE A 89 3.35 1.94 -6.63
CA PHE A 89 2.04 1.61 -6.08
C PHE A 89 2.16 1.19 -4.61
N LEU A 90 3.04 0.25 -4.29
CA LEU A 90 3.30 -0.18 -2.91
C LEU A 90 3.78 0.95 -2.01
N TRP A 91 4.58 1.88 -2.55
CA TRP A 91 4.96 3.09 -1.81
C TRP A 91 3.76 3.95 -1.42
N ASN A 92 2.82 4.16 -2.33
CA ASN A 92 1.62 4.95 -2.03
C ASN A 92 0.79 4.31 -0.92
N VAL A 93 0.65 2.98 -0.95
CA VAL A 93 -0.02 2.24 0.13
C VAL A 93 0.73 2.43 1.45
N TYR A 94 2.06 2.29 1.44
CA TYR A 94 2.90 2.46 2.63
C TYR A 94 2.81 3.86 3.24
N GLN A 95 2.82 4.91 2.42
CA GLN A 95 2.71 6.30 2.88
C GLN A 95 1.41 6.55 3.62
N SER A 96 0.28 5.99 3.16
CA SER A 96 -0.98 6.15 3.89
C SER A 96 -1.00 5.43 5.24
N PHE A 97 -0.21 4.37 5.42
CA PHE A 97 -0.02 3.76 6.74
C PHE A 97 0.84 4.64 7.67
N LEU A 98 1.89 5.28 7.14
CA LEU A 98 2.69 6.23 7.91
C LEU A 98 1.87 7.44 8.35
N GLU A 99 1.08 8.02 7.43
CA GLU A 99 0.19 9.14 7.73
C GLU A 99 -0.76 8.81 8.89
N ILE A 100 -1.35 7.61 8.90
CA ILE A 100 -2.21 7.16 9.99
C ILE A 100 -1.43 6.97 11.30
N GLY A 101 -0.20 6.45 11.22
CA GLY A 101 0.70 6.33 12.37
C GLY A 101 1.01 7.69 12.99
N ASP A 102 1.42 8.65 12.17
CA ASP A 102 1.76 10.02 12.58
C ASP A 102 0.54 10.73 13.20
N ILE A 103 -0.65 10.59 12.60
CA ILE A 103 -1.89 11.15 13.17
C ILE A 103 -2.17 10.55 14.55
N LYS A 104 -1.94 9.24 14.72
CA LYS A 104 -2.15 8.56 16.00
C LYS A 104 -1.16 9.02 17.08
N GLU A 105 0.09 9.27 16.73
CA GLU A 105 1.10 9.78 17.68
C GLU A 105 0.75 11.19 18.17
N ILE A 106 0.19 12.05 17.31
CA ILE A 106 -0.21 13.42 17.67
C ILE A 106 -1.50 13.44 18.52
N ALA A 107 -2.40 12.47 18.34
CA ALA A 107 -3.69 12.44 19.01
C ALA A 107 -3.63 12.00 20.50
N ILE A 108 -2.46 11.61 21.00
CA ILE A 108 -2.21 11.10 22.37
C ILE A 108 -1.65 12.19 23.27
#